data_AF-A0A7S1ERD4-F1
#
_entry.id   AF-A0A7S1ERD4-F1
#
_cell.length_a   1.000
_cell.length_b   1.000
_cell.length_c   1.000
_cell.angle_alpha   90.00
_cell.angle_beta   90.00
_cell.angle_gamma   90.00
#
_symmetry.space_group_name_H-M   'P 1'
#
loop_
_entity.id
_entity.type
_entity.pdbx_description
1 polymer ?
#
loop_
_entity_poly.entity_id
_entity_poly.type
_entity_poly.pdbx_seq_one_letter_code
_entity_poly.pdbx_strand_id
1 'polypeptide(L)'
;MKRTGFSFVCICVFWSAVFCVYQNQLVVGADERAWIPDELPRNPEACGRPGVKSSWICDPDQILDKENADTIEGILDMIVHGKVPFTKSICGNRLVGVEVAVVLVQKMRTTLEDKQLAAEKFAKAVHDSWGVGDSQCNLGALLFLSVSDRVVYISTGRGTQKMLTDGKVQSIIHSMRPLLRKQNYGEAIQKAVTSIGRVVSGQKVEPTASSKLLEFLPSVLFLSIFGMLAISSWFSQRKQREQYRRCMAQLSRLDEDRAQARANTYQQRSCPICMEDFDSSKPADKSTKKPVSTETTPETTAKAPSNAEPTRAVRTLRCGHKFCKSCIESWVTSSSKMDCPVCREPLNGRPDSNNSGSAGPSESSESSSGAEPGVYQRRYDSELNFRLARLRYMYPRFITPTLLSRWRNNSYRDAFADDVAFLALDPVVLARANRSGEEGSSRRSFGGGSSRGGGGGGGSW
;
A
#
# COMPACT_ATOMS: atom_id res chain seq x y z
N MET A 1 26.25 -14.40 35.07
CA MET A 1 24.88 -14.05 34.65
C MET A 1 24.76 -14.25 33.15
N LYS A 2 24.25 -15.41 32.72
CA LYS A 2 24.13 -15.82 31.32
C LYS A 2 22.65 -16.04 30.98
N ARG A 3 22.31 -15.60 29.76
CA ARG A 3 20.99 -15.51 29.13
C ARG A 3 20.28 -16.86 29.01
N THR A 4 18.99 -16.90 29.32
CA THR A 4 18.05 -17.95 28.91
C THR A 4 17.20 -17.45 27.74
N GLY A 5 17.23 -18.16 26.62
CA GLY A 5 16.37 -17.94 25.47
C GLY A 5 16.34 -19.18 24.59
N PHE A 6 15.31 -20.00 24.76
CA PHE A 6 14.89 -21.15 23.94
C PHE A 6 13.46 -21.47 24.41
N SER A 7 12.42 -21.75 23.62
CA SER A 7 12.18 -21.76 22.19
C SER A 7 10.65 -21.87 22.04
N PHE A 8 9.98 -20.87 21.48
CA PHE A 8 8.50 -20.81 21.38
C PHE A 8 7.96 -21.41 20.06
N VAL A 9 8.77 -22.18 19.33
CA VAL A 9 8.48 -22.57 17.93
C VAL A 9 8.06 -24.05 17.78
N CYS A 10 8.01 -24.84 18.85
CA CYS A 10 7.69 -26.28 18.75
C CYS A 10 6.26 -26.71 19.11
N ILE A 11 5.38 -25.80 19.58
CA ILE A 11 4.04 -26.19 20.05
C ILE A 11 2.96 -26.11 18.95
N CYS A 12 3.21 -25.41 17.83
CA CYS A 12 2.20 -25.22 16.77
C CYS A 12 2.12 -26.34 15.72
N VAL A 13 3.12 -27.24 15.64
CA VAL A 13 3.17 -28.25 14.57
C VAL A 13 2.54 -29.58 14.99
N PHE A 14 2.43 -29.86 16.30
CA PHE A 14 1.92 -31.15 16.80
C PHE A 14 0.38 -31.26 16.86
N TRP A 15 -0.36 -30.14 16.83
CA TRP A 15 -1.83 -30.17 16.79
C TRP A 15 -2.42 -30.27 15.37
N SER A 16 -1.62 -30.09 14.32
CA SER A 16 -2.08 -30.22 12.92
C SER A 16 -2.04 -31.66 12.40
N ALA A 17 -1.29 -32.56 13.03
CA ALA A 17 -1.08 -33.92 12.53
C ALA A 17 -2.01 -34.97 13.15
N VAL A 18 -2.55 -34.74 14.35
CA VAL A 18 -3.38 -35.73 15.06
C VAL A 18 -4.86 -35.65 14.67
N PHE A 19 -5.35 -34.52 14.16
CA PHE A 19 -6.72 -34.41 13.63
C PHE A 19 -6.87 -34.97 12.20
N CYS A 20 -5.76 -35.26 11.51
CA CYS A 20 -5.76 -35.73 10.13
C CYS A 20 -5.89 -37.26 10.00
N VAL A 21 -5.71 -38.02 11.10
CA VAL A 21 -5.67 -39.50 11.06
C VAL A 21 -7.00 -40.15 11.51
N TYR A 22 -7.99 -39.38 11.97
CA TYR A 22 -9.27 -39.91 12.49
C TYR A 22 -10.51 -39.69 11.59
N GLN A 23 -10.32 -39.43 10.28
CA GLN A 23 -11.42 -39.43 9.31
C GLN A 23 -11.14 -40.17 7.99
N ASN A 24 -10.15 -41.06 7.95
CA ASN A 24 -10.06 -42.03 6.85
C ASN A 24 -10.89 -43.27 7.16
N GLN A 25 -12.21 -43.07 7.27
CA GLN A 25 -13.16 -44.12 6.98
C GLN A 25 -13.57 -43.95 5.53
N LEU A 26 -13.23 -44.96 4.72
CA LEU A 26 -13.50 -45.11 3.30
C LEU A 26 -14.92 -44.65 2.93
N VAL A 27 -15.08 -43.39 2.52
CA VAL A 27 -16.20 -42.99 1.67
C VAL A 27 -15.77 -43.37 0.26
N VAL A 28 -16.20 -44.56 -0.15
CA VAL A 28 -16.28 -44.93 -1.56
C VAL A 28 -16.93 -43.74 -2.27
N GLY A 29 -16.20 -43.09 -3.18
CA GLY A 29 -16.73 -42.00 -3.99
C GLY A 29 -17.92 -42.53 -4.77
N ALA A 30 -19.12 -42.28 -4.27
CA ALA A 30 -20.31 -42.35 -5.08
C ALA A 30 -20.10 -41.31 -6.19
N ASP A 31 -20.03 -41.78 -7.43
CA ASP A 31 -20.02 -40.92 -8.59
C ASP A 31 -21.21 -39.96 -8.48
N GLU A 32 -20.96 -38.67 -8.24
CA GLU A 32 -22.00 -37.66 -8.09
C GLU A 32 -22.87 -37.69 -9.36
N ARG A 33 -24.08 -38.26 -9.26
CA ARG A 33 -25.01 -38.35 -10.39
C ARG A 33 -25.23 -36.94 -10.94
N ALA A 34 -24.79 -36.72 -12.16
CA ALA A 34 -24.98 -35.47 -12.87
C ALA A 34 -26.30 -35.53 -13.66
N TRP A 35 -27.21 -34.62 -13.36
CA TRP A 35 -28.56 -34.62 -13.94
C TRP A 35 -28.60 -34.06 -15.36
N ILE A 36 -29.51 -34.58 -16.19
CA ILE A 36 -29.96 -33.92 -17.44
C ILE A 36 -31.44 -33.54 -17.34
N PRO A 37 -31.89 -32.55 -18.14
CA PRO A 37 -33.28 -32.08 -18.09
C PRO A 37 -34.32 -33.19 -18.22
N ASP A 38 -34.12 -34.11 -19.16
CA ASP A 38 -35.10 -35.17 -19.47
C ASP A 38 -35.19 -36.27 -18.41
N GLU A 39 -34.17 -36.39 -17.55
CA GLU A 39 -34.12 -37.39 -16.47
C GLU A 39 -34.73 -36.86 -15.16
N LEU A 40 -35.04 -35.56 -15.08
CA LEU A 40 -35.63 -35.00 -13.87
C LEU A 40 -37.03 -35.59 -13.63
N PRO A 41 -37.29 -36.11 -12.42
CA PRO A 41 -38.59 -36.64 -12.10
C PRO A 41 -39.66 -35.53 -12.10
N ARG A 42 -40.91 -35.93 -12.37
CA ARG A 42 -42.09 -35.05 -12.24
C ARG A 42 -43.01 -35.40 -11.08
N ASN A 43 -42.83 -36.58 -10.48
CA ASN A 43 -43.63 -36.97 -9.33
C ASN A 43 -42.99 -36.38 -8.06
N PRO A 44 -43.80 -35.87 -7.10
CA PRO A 44 -43.28 -35.22 -5.89
C PRO A 44 -42.32 -36.11 -5.08
N GLU A 45 -42.63 -37.40 -4.95
CA GLU A 45 -41.82 -38.33 -4.14
C GLU A 45 -40.38 -38.43 -4.63
N ALA A 46 -40.16 -38.65 -5.94
CA ALA A 46 -38.83 -38.68 -6.54
C ALA A 46 -38.16 -37.30 -6.62
N CYS A 47 -38.93 -36.22 -6.48
CA CYS A 47 -38.47 -34.84 -6.39
C CYS A 47 -38.13 -34.41 -4.95
N GLY A 48 -38.00 -35.34 -4.00
CA GLY A 48 -37.67 -35.02 -2.60
C GLY A 48 -38.85 -34.51 -1.78
N ARG A 49 -40.09 -34.71 -2.25
CA ARG A 49 -41.34 -34.26 -1.61
C ARG A 49 -42.27 -35.45 -1.28
N PRO A 50 -41.86 -36.39 -0.41
CA PRO A 50 -42.69 -37.56 -0.08
C PRO A 50 -43.98 -37.16 0.65
N GLY A 51 -45.09 -37.82 0.30
CA GLY A 51 -46.40 -37.59 0.92
C GLY A 51 -47.16 -36.35 0.41
N VAL A 52 -46.64 -35.64 -0.58
CA VAL A 52 -47.30 -34.48 -1.21
C VAL A 52 -47.96 -34.90 -2.53
N LYS A 53 -49.20 -34.45 -2.77
CA LYS A 53 -49.96 -34.81 -3.99
C LYS A 53 -49.39 -34.18 -5.27
N SER A 54 -48.94 -32.93 -5.17
CA SER A 54 -48.35 -32.15 -6.27
C SER A 54 -47.42 -31.09 -5.69
N SER A 55 -46.29 -30.82 -6.35
CA SER A 55 -45.33 -29.81 -5.93
C SER A 55 -44.69 -29.17 -7.16
N TRP A 56 -44.43 -27.86 -7.08
CA TRP A 56 -43.67 -27.12 -8.09
C TRP A 56 -42.16 -27.07 -7.78
N ILE A 57 -41.73 -27.81 -6.76
CA ILE A 57 -40.34 -27.95 -6.32
C ILE A 57 -39.87 -29.34 -6.71
N CYS A 58 -38.70 -29.41 -7.36
CA CYS A 58 -37.98 -30.66 -7.54
C CYS A 58 -36.56 -30.56 -7.05
N ASP A 59 -36.27 -31.39 -6.06
CA ASP A 59 -34.99 -31.49 -5.38
C ASP A 59 -34.66 -32.97 -5.13
N PRO A 60 -34.32 -33.73 -6.19
CA PRO A 60 -34.08 -35.17 -6.08
C PRO A 60 -32.84 -35.50 -5.23
N ASP A 61 -31.93 -34.54 -5.01
CA ASP A 61 -30.72 -34.70 -4.20
C ASP A 61 -30.89 -34.20 -2.75
N GLN A 62 -32.10 -33.76 -2.36
CA GLN A 62 -32.44 -33.32 -0.99
C GLN A 62 -31.53 -32.19 -0.45
N ILE A 63 -31.26 -31.19 -1.29
CA ILE A 63 -30.51 -29.98 -0.93
C ILE A 63 -31.30 -29.12 0.07
N LEU A 64 -32.63 -29.12 -0.04
CA LEU A 64 -33.55 -28.47 0.87
C LEU A 64 -34.04 -29.45 1.92
N ASP A 65 -34.05 -28.99 3.18
CA ASP A 65 -34.84 -29.67 4.19
C ASP A 65 -36.34 -29.51 3.93
N LYS A 66 -37.13 -30.37 4.58
CA LYS A 66 -38.58 -30.41 4.42
C LYS A 66 -39.25 -29.08 4.79
N GLU A 67 -38.78 -28.42 5.84
CA GLU A 67 -39.36 -27.17 6.35
C GLU A 67 -39.21 -26.03 5.34
N ASN A 68 -38.01 -25.88 4.77
CA ASN A 68 -37.73 -24.93 3.72
C ASN A 68 -38.55 -25.24 2.46
N ALA A 69 -38.62 -26.51 2.04
CA ALA A 69 -39.41 -26.92 0.90
C ALA A 69 -40.92 -26.62 1.09
N ASP A 70 -41.49 -26.94 2.25
CA ASP A 70 -42.89 -26.63 2.59
C ASP A 70 -43.16 -25.12 2.63
N THR A 71 -42.22 -24.35 3.17
CA THR A 71 -42.31 -22.89 3.21
C THR A 71 -42.29 -22.28 1.80
N ILE A 72 -41.37 -22.74 0.95
CA ILE A 72 -41.27 -22.27 -0.44
C ILE A 72 -42.54 -22.64 -1.20
N GLU A 73 -43.05 -23.87 -1.06
CA GLU A 73 -44.30 -24.32 -1.70
C GLU A 73 -45.48 -23.42 -1.32
N GLY A 74 -45.59 -23.04 -0.04
CA GLY A 74 -46.61 -22.09 0.42
C GLY A 74 -46.51 -20.73 -0.26
N ILE A 75 -45.29 -20.23 -0.52
CA ILE A 75 -45.10 -18.98 -1.26
C ILE A 75 -45.49 -19.14 -2.73
N LEU A 76 -45.13 -20.26 -3.37
CA LEU A 76 -45.53 -20.56 -4.75
C LEU A 76 -47.06 -20.60 -4.89
N ASP A 77 -47.77 -21.25 -3.96
CA ASP A 77 -49.23 -21.26 -3.90
C ASP A 77 -49.82 -19.85 -3.79
N MET A 78 -49.25 -19.00 -2.94
CA MET A 78 -49.69 -17.62 -2.81
C MET A 78 -49.50 -16.80 -4.08
N ILE A 79 -48.40 -17.00 -4.82
CA ILE A 79 -48.12 -16.28 -6.08
C ILE A 79 -49.14 -16.67 -7.17
N VAL A 80 -49.34 -17.98 -7.38
CA VAL A 80 -50.27 -18.50 -8.41
C VAL A 80 -51.72 -18.08 -8.13
N HIS A 81 -52.13 -18.09 -6.85
CA HIS A 81 -53.48 -17.70 -6.47
C HIS A 81 -53.66 -16.19 -6.26
N GLY A 82 -52.59 -15.40 -6.31
CA GLY A 82 -52.62 -13.96 -6.05
C GLY A 82 -53.12 -13.61 -4.65
N LYS A 83 -52.66 -14.36 -3.65
CA LYS A 83 -52.93 -14.07 -2.22
C LYS A 83 -52.00 -12.95 -1.77
N VAL A 84 -52.52 -12.02 -0.96
CA VAL A 84 -51.75 -10.91 -0.38
C VAL A 84 -50.44 -11.43 0.24
N PRO A 85 -49.27 -10.84 -0.08
CA PRO A 85 -49.07 -9.57 -0.78
C PRO A 85 -49.00 -9.66 -2.31
N PHE A 86 -49.23 -10.82 -2.93
CA PHE A 86 -49.14 -11.01 -4.37
C PHE A 86 -50.46 -10.74 -5.10
N THR A 87 -50.39 -10.45 -6.40
CA THR A 87 -51.57 -10.17 -7.24
C THR A 87 -51.50 -10.93 -8.56
N LYS A 88 -52.68 -11.23 -9.13
CA LYS A 88 -52.78 -11.82 -10.47
C LYS A 88 -52.59 -10.77 -11.56
N SER A 89 -52.08 -11.20 -12.70
CA SER A 89 -51.89 -10.37 -13.89
C SER A 89 -53.04 -10.51 -14.87
N ILE A 90 -53.28 -9.45 -15.66
CA ILE A 90 -54.28 -9.47 -16.72
C ILE A 90 -53.76 -10.28 -17.90
N CYS A 91 -54.54 -11.28 -18.31
CA CYS A 91 -54.28 -12.17 -19.43
C CYS A 91 -55.54 -12.24 -20.31
N GLY A 92 -55.60 -11.40 -21.34
CA GLY A 92 -56.83 -11.19 -22.11
C GLY A 92 -57.97 -10.74 -21.18
N ASN A 93 -59.03 -11.55 -21.08
CA ASN A 93 -60.19 -11.28 -20.22
C ASN A 93 -60.14 -12.02 -18.85
N ARG A 94 -59.01 -12.65 -18.51
CA ARG A 94 -58.84 -13.44 -17.29
C ARG A 94 -57.75 -12.84 -16.40
N LEU A 95 -57.88 -13.06 -15.09
CA LEU A 95 -56.81 -12.83 -14.13
C LEU A 95 -56.06 -14.13 -13.88
N VAL A 96 -54.76 -14.14 -14.17
CA VAL A 96 -53.90 -15.32 -14.11
C VAL A 96 -52.69 -15.00 -13.23
N GLY A 97 -52.40 -15.87 -12.26
CA GLY A 97 -51.19 -15.76 -11.46
C GLY A 97 -49.97 -16.25 -12.21
N VAL A 98 -48.79 -15.80 -11.81
CA VAL A 98 -47.54 -16.31 -12.40
C VAL A 98 -47.23 -17.67 -11.78
N GLU A 99 -47.00 -18.68 -12.61
CA GLU A 99 -46.57 -20.00 -12.18
C GLU A 99 -45.06 -20.02 -12.04
N VAL A 100 -44.56 -20.45 -10.89
CA VAL A 100 -43.14 -20.49 -10.58
C VAL A 100 -42.75 -21.92 -10.21
N ALA A 101 -41.75 -22.46 -10.88
CA ALA A 101 -41.16 -23.75 -10.55
C ALA A 101 -39.74 -23.59 -10.01
N VAL A 102 -39.32 -24.49 -9.13
CA VAL A 102 -37.99 -24.50 -8.52
C VAL A 102 -37.35 -25.86 -8.73
N VAL A 103 -36.15 -25.86 -9.31
CA VAL A 103 -35.36 -27.08 -9.57
C VAL A 103 -34.01 -26.93 -8.93
N LEU A 104 -33.66 -27.85 -8.04
CA LEU A 104 -32.35 -27.93 -7.39
C LEU A 104 -31.74 -29.29 -7.71
N VAL A 105 -30.46 -29.29 -8.08
CA VAL A 105 -29.67 -30.51 -8.26
C VAL A 105 -28.29 -30.30 -7.67
N GLN A 106 -27.67 -31.37 -7.20
CA GLN A 106 -26.32 -31.33 -6.70
C GLN A 106 -25.36 -30.98 -7.84
N LYS A 107 -25.56 -31.59 -9.02
CA LYS A 107 -24.71 -31.35 -10.19
C LYS A 107 -25.51 -31.50 -11.48
N MET A 108 -25.25 -30.61 -12.44
CA MET A 108 -25.80 -30.75 -13.78
C MET A 108 -24.78 -31.40 -14.71
N ARG A 109 -25.24 -32.27 -15.61
CA ARG A 109 -24.39 -32.81 -16.66
C ARG A 109 -24.19 -31.74 -17.71
N THR A 110 -22.94 -31.35 -17.93
CA THR A 110 -22.57 -30.37 -18.95
C THR A 110 -21.46 -30.91 -19.83
N THR A 111 -21.61 -30.72 -21.14
CA THR A 111 -20.55 -30.89 -22.14
C THR A 111 -19.96 -29.55 -22.57
N LEU A 112 -20.47 -28.44 -22.03
CA LEU A 112 -20.05 -27.08 -22.34
C LEU A 112 -19.09 -26.57 -21.26
N GLU A 113 -18.04 -25.86 -21.69
CA GLU A 113 -17.12 -25.17 -20.78
C GLU A 113 -17.80 -24.00 -20.05
N ASP A 114 -18.68 -23.28 -20.74
CA ASP A 114 -19.49 -22.22 -20.15
C ASP A 114 -20.64 -22.83 -19.33
N LYS A 115 -20.40 -22.95 -18.03
CA LYS A 115 -21.38 -23.43 -17.05
C LYS A 115 -22.64 -22.56 -17.02
N GLN A 116 -22.53 -21.26 -17.30
CA GLN A 116 -23.68 -20.37 -17.24
C GLN A 116 -24.61 -20.61 -18.43
N LEU A 117 -24.04 -20.79 -19.62
CA LEU A 117 -24.77 -21.18 -20.82
C LEU A 117 -25.36 -22.59 -20.70
N ALA A 118 -24.65 -23.51 -20.05
CA ALA A 118 -25.17 -24.85 -19.75
C ALA A 118 -26.41 -24.78 -18.83
N ALA A 119 -26.34 -24.00 -17.75
CA ALA A 119 -27.46 -23.79 -16.84
C ALA A 119 -28.66 -23.12 -17.51
N GLU A 120 -28.41 -22.17 -18.43
CA GLU A 120 -29.47 -21.57 -19.24
C GLU A 120 -30.21 -22.61 -20.08
N LYS A 121 -29.47 -23.42 -20.85
CA LYS A 121 -30.08 -24.46 -21.70
C LYS A 121 -30.83 -25.49 -20.87
N PHE A 122 -30.25 -25.88 -19.74
CA PHE A 122 -30.87 -26.80 -18.80
C PHE A 122 -32.21 -26.24 -18.29
N ALA A 123 -32.20 -25.03 -17.72
CA ALA A 123 -33.38 -24.42 -17.15
C ALA A 123 -34.48 -24.19 -18.20
N LYS A 124 -34.13 -23.78 -19.42
CA LYS A 124 -35.10 -23.61 -20.52
C LYS A 124 -35.73 -24.94 -20.94
N ALA A 125 -34.93 -26.00 -21.10
CA ALA A 125 -35.44 -27.33 -21.45
C ALA A 125 -36.43 -27.86 -20.40
N VAL A 126 -36.13 -27.70 -19.10
CA VAL A 126 -37.05 -28.10 -18.02
C VAL A 126 -38.31 -27.23 -18.03
N HIS A 127 -38.17 -25.91 -18.18
CA HIS A 127 -39.29 -24.97 -18.22
C HIS A 127 -40.29 -25.36 -19.32
N ASP A 128 -39.79 -25.63 -20.53
CA ASP A 128 -40.61 -25.99 -21.69
C ASP A 128 -41.24 -27.38 -21.53
N SER A 129 -40.47 -28.38 -21.10
CA SER A 129 -40.97 -29.77 -20.94
C SER A 129 -42.01 -29.92 -19.83
N TRP A 130 -41.92 -29.10 -18.79
CA TRP A 130 -42.88 -29.07 -17.69
C TRP A 130 -44.07 -28.17 -17.98
N GLY A 131 -43.97 -27.29 -18.99
CA GLY A 131 -45.03 -26.36 -19.36
C GLY A 131 -45.35 -25.37 -18.24
N VAL A 132 -44.32 -24.86 -17.56
CA VAL A 132 -44.51 -23.90 -16.46
C VAL A 132 -45.05 -22.58 -17.04
N GLY A 133 -46.24 -22.17 -16.62
CA GLY A 133 -46.91 -20.95 -17.07
C GLY A 133 -48.22 -21.22 -17.84
N ASP A 134 -49.15 -20.27 -17.75
CA ASP A 134 -50.42 -20.33 -18.49
C ASP A 134 -50.18 -20.47 -20.00
N SER A 135 -50.91 -21.39 -20.63
CA SER A 135 -50.71 -21.78 -22.02
C SER A 135 -50.96 -20.66 -23.04
N GLN A 136 -51.75 -19.64 -22.69
CA GLN A 136 -52.05 -18.52 -23.57
C GLN A 136 -51.06 -17.36 -23.35
N CYS A 137 -50.87 -16.97 -22.09
CA CYS A 137 -50.11 -15.78 -21.74
C CYS A 137 -48.64 -16.06 -21.39
N ASN A 138 -48.23 -17.33 -21.30
CA ASN A 138 -46.86 -17.74 -20.99
C ASN A 138 -46.35 -17.06 -19.70
N LEU A 139 -47.19 -17.06 -18.66
CA LEU A 139 -46.92 -16.47 -17.35
C LEU A 139 -46.21 -17.47 -16.43
N GLY A 140 -45.05 -17.95 -16.87
CA GLY A 140 -44.20 -18.90 -16.14
C GLY A 140 -42.83 -18.34 -15.76
N ALA A 141 -42.24 -18.85 -14.68
CA ALA A 141 -40.83 -18.69 -14.37
C ALA A 141 -40.27 -19.99 -13.77
N LEU A 142 -39.03 -20.34 -14.09
CA LEU A 142 -38.34 -21.49 -13.51
C LEU A 142 -37.00 -21.04 -12.92
N LEU A 143 -36.80 -21.28 -11.62
CA LEU A 143 -35.53 -21.09 -10.94
C LEU A 143 -34.79 -22.42 -10.92
N PHE A 144 -33.59 -22.44 -11.49
CA PHE A 144 -32.69 -23.59 -11.50
C PHE A 144 -31.42 -23.31 -10.69
N LEU A 145 -31.03 -24.25 -9.83
CA LEU A 145 -29.81 -24.22 -9.03
C LEU A 145 -29.00 -25.51 -9.21
N SER A 146 -27.74 -25.40 -9.63
CA SER A 146 -26.75 -26.49 -9.54
C SER A 146 -25.70 -26.15 -8.48
N VAL A 147 -25.65 -26.93 -7.42
CA VAL A 147 -24.84 -26.63 -6.22
C VAL A 147 -23.34 -26.82 -6.47
N SER A 148 -22.92 -27.99 -6.96
CA SER A 148 -21.52 -28.32 -7.26
C SER A 148 -20.96 -27.44 -8.38
N ASP A 149 -21.80 -27.00 -9.31
CA ASP A 149 -21.39 -26.08 -10.38
C ASP A 149 -21.41 -24.61 -9.95
N ARG A 150 -22.01 -24.31 -8.80
CA ARG A 150 -22.21 -22.96 -8.26
C ARG A 150 -22.88 -22.02 -9.26
N VAL A 151 -23.91 -22.48 -9.95
CA VAL A 151 -24.65 -21.69 -10.95
C VAL A 151 -26.14 -21.65 -10.65
N VAL A 152 -26.71 -20.46 -10.77
CA VAL A 152 -28.15 -20.23 -10.68
C VAL A 152 -28.61 -19.57 -11.97
N TYR A 153 -29.77 -19.99 -12.44
CA TYR A 153 -30.40 -19.42 -13.62
C TYR A 153 -31.90 -19.31 -13.40
N ILE A 154 -32.50 -18.19 -13.82
CA ILE A 154 -33.96 -18.02 -13.79
C ILE A 154 -34.44 -17.88 -15.24
N SER A 155 -35.18 -18.88 -15.69
CA SER A 155 -35.85 -18.89 -16.99
C SER A 155 -37.21 -18.21 -16.86
N THR A 156 -37.56 -17.31 -17.78
CA THR A 156 -38.84 -16.59 -17.78
C THR A 156 -39.62 -16.86 -19.07
N GLY A 157 -40.93 -17.12 -18.92
CA GLY A 157 -41.83 -17.24 -20.05
C GLY A 157 -42.02 -15.89 -20.74
N ARG A 158 -42.41 -15.90 -22.02
CA ARG A 158 -42.55 -14.68 -22.84
C ARG A 158 -43.47 -13.61 -22.23
N GLY A 159 -44.52 -14.02 -21.52
CA GLY A 159 -45.40 -13.10 -20.79
C GLY A 159 -44.71 -12.52 -19.56
N THR A 160 -44.12 -13.40 -18.75
CA THR A 160 -43.41 -13.04 -17.51
C THR A 160 -42.22 -12.11 -17.77
N GLN A 161 -41.47 -12.29 -18.87
CA GLN A 161 -40.28 -11.51 -19.20
C GLN A 161 -40.58 -10.00 -19.30
N LYS A 162 -41.78 -9.62 -19.72
CA LYS A 162 -42.22 -8.21 -19.79
C LYS A 162 -42.25 -7.55 -18.41
N MET A 163 -42.50 -8.34 -17.37
CA MET A 163 -42.64 -7.90 -15.98
C MET A 163 -41.34 -8.10 -15.20
N LEU A 164 -40.75 -9.29 -15.36
CA LEU A 164 -39.51 -9.76 -14.79
C LEU A 164 -38.42 -9.74 -15.87
N THR A 165 -37.95 -8.54 -16.20
CA THR A 165 -36.88 -8.33 -17.20
C THR A 165 -35.55 -8.93 -16.73
N ASP A 166 -34.64 -9.20 -17.67
CA ASP A 166 -33.31 -9.76 -17.38
C ASP A 166 -32.55 -8.99 -16.29
N GLY A 167 -32.66 -7.65 -16.28
CA GLY A 167 -32.06 -6.81 -15.24
C GLY A 167 -32.68 -7.04 -13.85
N LYS A 168 -34.00 -7.27 -13.78
CA LYS A 168 -34.66 -7.63 -12.51
C LYS A 168 -34.29 -9.05 -12.07
N VAL A 169 -34.22 -10.00 -13.01
CA VAL A 169 -33.72 -11.36 -12.76
C VAL A 169 -32.31 -11.31 -12.16
N GLN A 170 -31.42 -10.51 -12.75
CA GLN A 170 -30.07 -10.32 -12.23
C GLN A 170 -30.04 -9.72 -10.82
N SER A 171 -30.91 -8.75 -10.53
CA SER A 171 -31.05 -8.19 -9.18
C SER A 171 -31.48 -9.25 -8.17
N ILE A 172 -32.45 -10.10 -8.53
CA ILE A 172 -32.90 -11.22 -7.69
C ILE A 172 -31.75 -12.18 -7.42
N ILE A 173 -31.06 -12.65 -8.47
CA ILE A 173 -29.89 -13.55 -8.33
C ILE A 173 -28.80 -12.92 -7.49
N HIS A 174 -28.49 -11.63 -7.70
CA HIS A 174 -27.50 -10.92 -6.89
C HIS A 174 -27.87 -10.94 -5.41
N SER A 175 -29.16 -10.79 -5.09
CA SER A 175 -29.67 -10.85 -3.72
C SER A 175 -29.55 -12.24 -3.08
N MET A 176 -29.46 -13.31 -3.87
CA MET A 176 -29.28 -14.70 -3.42
C MET A 176 -27.82 -15.03 -3.09
N ARG A 177 -26.85 -14.47 -3.83
CA ARG A 177 -25.43 -14.86 -3.73
C ARG A 177 -24.86 -14.92 -2.31
N PRO A 178 -25.14 -13.95 -1.40
CA PRO A 178 -24.61 -14.02 -0.04
C PRO A 178 -25.11 -15.24 0.74
N LEU A 179 -26.36 -15.66 0.52
CA LEU A 179 -26.97 -16.83 1.18
C LEU A 179 -26.41 -18.12 0.58
N LEU A 180 -26.30 -18.18 -0.75
CA LEU A 180 -25.72 -19.32 -1.46
C LEU A 180 -24.25 -19.58 -1.09
N ARG A 181 -23.45 -18.52 -0.88
CA ARG A 181 -22.05 -18.63 -0.39
C ARG A 181 -21.96 -19.19 1.02
N LYS A 182 -22.97 -18.96 1.85
CA LYS A 182 -23.09 -19.51 3.20
C LYS A 182 -23.73 -20.90 3.21
N GLN A 183 -23.99 -21.49 2.02
CA GLN A 183 -24.70 -22.77 1.86
C GLN A 183 -26.12 -22.75 2.47
N ASN A 184 -26.71 -21.57 2.65
CA ASN A 184 -28.09 -21.43 3.10
C ASN A 184 -29.01 -21.41 1.89
N TYR A 185 -29.25 -22.59 1.32
CA TYR A 185 -30.02 -22.76 0.09
C TYR A 185 -31.50 -22.45 0.29
N GLY A 186 -32.10 -22.89 1.40
CA GLY A 186 -33.51 -22.63 1.74
C GLY A 186 -33.86 -21.15 1.75
N GLU A 187 -33.12 -20.34 2.52
CA GLU A 187 -33.34 -18.90 2.58
C GLU A 187 -33.05 -18.21 1.23
N ALA A 188 -32.04 -18.68 0.49
CA ALA A 188 -31.74 -18.15 -0.84
C ALA A 188 -32.90 -18.33 -1.83
N ILE A 189 -33.48 -19.54 -1.88
CA ILE A 189 -34.63 -19.83 -2.74
C ILE A 189 -35.87 -19.08 -2.27
N GLN A 190 -36.16 -19.09 -0.96
CA GLN A 190 -37.29 -18.37 -0.39
C GLN A 190 -37.25 -16.87 -0.76
N LYS A 191 -36.07 -16.25 -0.63
CA LYS A 191 -35.84 -14.85 -1.01
C LYS A 191 -36.04 -14.62 -2.50
N ALA A 192 -35.57 -15.53 -3.34
CA ALA A 192 -35.71 -15.43 -4.79
C ALA A 192 -37.17 -15.52 -5.23
N VAL A 193 -37.89 -16.56 -4.79
CA VAL A 193 -39.31 -16.79 -5.10
C VAL A 193 -40.18 -15.64 -4.61
N THR A 194 -39.95 -15.15 -3.38
CA THR A 194 -40.65 -13.98 -2.85
C THR A 194 -40.39 -12.75 -3.72
N SER A 195 -39.14 -12.53 -4.14
CA SER A 195 -38.79 -11.38 -4.98
C SER A 195 -39.41 -11.48 -6.37
N ILE A 196 -39.45 -12.67 -6.97
CA ILE A 196 -40.16 -12.95 -8.22
C ILE A 196 -41.64 -12.54 -8.05
N GLY A 197 -42.31 -13.09 -7.02
CA GLY A 197 -43.71 -12.79 -6.70
C GLY A 197 -43.98 -11.28 -6.55
N ARG A 198 -43.12 -10.56 -5.83
CA ARG A 198 -43.24 -9.10 -5.65
C ARG A 198 -43.08 -8.33 -6.96
N VAL A 199 -42.06 -8.67 -7.76
CA VAL A 199 -41.81 -8.03 -9.05
C VAL A 199 -42.99 -8.21 -10.01
N VAL A 200 -43.50 -9.44 -10.12
CA VAL A 200 -44.64 -9.72 -11.00
C VAL A 200 -45.94 -9.12 -10.45
N SER A 201 -46.04 -8.90 -9.14
CA SER A 201 -47.18 -8.16 -8.55
C SER A 201 -47.06 -6.63 -8.72
N GLY A 202 -46.05 -6.14 -9.45
CA GLY A 202 -45.83 -4.71 -9.68
C GLY A 202 -45.25 -3.94 -8.48
N GLN A 203 -44.82 -4.64 -7.43
CA GLN A 203 -44.19 -4.01 -6.27
C GLN A 203 -42.75 -3.59 -6.61
N LYS A 204 -42.36 -2.39 -6.16
CA LYS A 204 -40.97 -1.95 -6.27
C LYS A 204 -40.13 -2.83 -5.34
N VAL A 205 -39.14 -3.51 -5.90
CA VAL A 205 -38.13 -4.23 -5.09
C VAL A 205 -37.29 -3.16 -4.40
N GLU A 206 -37.51 -2.99 -3.11
CA GLU A 206 -36.64 -2.17 -2.27
C GLU A 206 -35.21 -2.67 -2.43
N PRO A 207 -34.26 -1.82 -2.86
CA PRO A 207 -32.86 -2.21 -2.86
C PRO A 207 -32.49 -2.48 -1.40
N THR A 208 -32.06 -3.70 -1.08
CA THR A 208 -31.54 -4.06 0.24
C THR A 208 -30.37 -3.14 0.57
N ALA A 209 -30.68 -2.04 1.28
CA ALA A 209 -29.74 -1.10 1.86
C ALA A 209 -29.13 -1.75 3.09
N SER A 210 -28.27 -2.76 2.88
CA SER A 210 -27.60 -3.46 3.97
C SER A 210 -26.11 -3.58 3.67
N SER A 211 -25.31 -2.90 4.49
CA SER A 211 -23.87 -3.12 4.76
C SER A 211 -22.79 -2.69 3.75
N LYS A 212 -23.07 -1.85 2.74
CA LYS A 212 -21.98 -1.29 1.89
C LYS A 212 -20.90 -0.58 2.73
N LEU A 213 -21.29 0.15 3.77
CA LEU A 213 -20.32 0.88 4.61
C LEU A 213 -19.40 -0.04 5.41
N LEU A 214 -19.84 -1.23 5.85
CA LEU A 214 -19.00 -2.14 6.62
C LEU A 214 -18.01 -2.92 5.73
N GLU A 215 -18.36 -3.19 4.47
CA GLU A 215 -17.46 -3.86 3.51
C GLU A 215 -16.29 -2.96 3.05
N PHE A 216 -16.45 -1.62 3.04
CA PHE A 216 -15.39 -0.70 2.64
C PHE A 216 -14.41 -0.33 3.76
N LEU A 217 -14.74 -0.58 5.03
CA LEU A 217 -13.88 -0.28 6.18
C LEU A 217 -12.46 -0.90 6.07
N PRO A 218 -12.29 -2.21 5.76
CA PRO A 218 -10.95 -2.78 5.66
C PRO A 218 -10.16 -2.19 4.49
N SER A 219 -10.79 -1.91 3.35
CA SER A 219 -10.14 -1.31 2.18
C SER A 219 -9.69 0.14 2.44
N VAL A 220 -10.53 0.93 3.11
CA VAL A 220 -10.20 2.32 3.48
C VAL A 220 -9.09 2.37 4.54
N LEU A 221 -9.14 1.47 5.52
CA LEU A 221 -8.10 1.35 6.56
C LEU A 221 -6.77 0.87 5.98
N PHE A 222 -6.80 -0.04 5.00
CA PHE A 222 -5.61 -0.47 4.28
C PHE A 222 -4.98 0.66 3.46
N LEU A 223 -5.79 1.41 2.70
CA LEU A 223 -5.30 2.55 1.91
C LEU A 223 -4.76 3.68 2.78
N SER A 224 -5.36 3.94 3.95
CA SER A 224 -4.87 4.97 4.87
C SER A 224 -3.54 4.58 5.51
N ILE A 225 -3.35 3.33 5.92
CA ILE A 225 -2.08 2.83 6.47
C ILE A 225 -0.99 2.87 5.40
N PHE A 226 -1.26 2.36 4.19
CA PHE A 226 -0.30 2.40 3.08
C PHE A 226 0.05 3.84 2.67
N GLY A 227 -0.94 4.73 2.64
CA GLY A 227 -0.73 6.16 2.41
C GLY A 227 0.18 6.79 3.45
N MET A 228 -0.05 6.53 4.74
CA MET A 228 0.81 7.05 5.82
C MET A 228 2.24 6.49 5.76
N LEU A 229 2.41 5.20 5.46
CA LEU A 229 3.74 4.60 5.28
C LEU A 229 4.48 5.22 4.08
N ALA A 230 3.81 5.41 2.94
CA ALA A 230 4.40 6.04 1.76
C ALA A 230 4.81 7.50 2.04
N ILE A 231 3.96 8.27 2.72
CA ILE A 231 4.24 9.66 3.11
C ILE A 231 5.43 9.71 4.09
N SER A 232 5.45 8.85 5.12
CA SER A 232 6.55 8.80 6.09
C SER A 232 7.89 8.43 5.43
N SER A 233 7.89 7.47 4.50
CA SER A 233 9.05 7.09 3.70
C SER A 233 9.51 8.25 2.82
N TRP A 234 8.59 8.97 2.17
CA TRP A 234 8.90 10.15 1.38
C TRP A 234 9.53 11.27 2.20
N PHE A 235 8.96 11.62 3.36
CA PHE A 235 9.52 12.61 4.27
C PHE A 235 10.91 12.19 4.79
N SER A 236 11.08 10.93 5.15
CA SER A 236 12.36 10.37 5.61
C SER A 236 13.43 10.48 4.52
N GLN A 237 13.11 10.08 3.28
CA GLN A 237 14.03 10.20 2.15
C GLN A 237 14.40 11.66 1.87
N ARG A 238 13.43 12.58 1.92
CA ARG A 238 13.69 14.01 1.71
C ARG A 238 14.66 14.56 2.77
N LYS A 239 14.49 14.17 4.04
CA LYS A 239 15.39 14.56 5.14
C LYS A 239 16.81 14.01 4.95
N GLN A 240 16.94 12.75 4.52
CA GLN A 240 18.25 12.14 4.27
C GLN A 240 19.01 12.82 3.13
N ARG A 241 18.32 13.15 2.02
CA ARG A 241 18.93 13.87 0.88
C ARG A 241 19.47 15.24 1.29
N GLU A 242 18.73 15.96 2.12
CA GLU A 242 19.16 17.26 2.62
C GLU A 242 20.40 17.14 3.52
N GLN A 243 20.44 16.16 4.43
CA GLN A 243 21.61 15.93 5.27
C GLN A 243 22.83 15.52 4.46
N TYR A 244 22.67 14.66 3.45
CA TYR A 244 23.77 14.29 2.54
C TYR A 244 24.32 15.50 1.79
N ARG A 245 23.45 16.37 1.23
CA ARG A 245 23.86 17.60 0.54
C ARG A 245 24.64 18.55 1.44
N ARG A 246 24.20 18.73 2.69
CA ARG A 246 24.93 19.56 3.67
C ARG A 246 26.28 18.96 4.02
N CYS A 247 26.35 17.65 4.22
CA CYS A 247 27.59 16.93 4.47
C CYS A 247 28.57 17.08 3.29
N MET A 248 28.08 16.85 2.06
CA MET A 248 28.87 17.01 0.84
C MET A 248 29.38 18.44 0.69
N ALA A 249 28.53 19.45 0.88
CA ALA A 249 28.95 20.86 0.81
C ALA A 249 30.06 21.19 1.81
N GLN A 250 30.02 20.64 3.03
CA GLN A 250 31.08 20.82 4.01
C GLN A 250 32.37 20.09 3.62
N LEU A 251 32.29 18.89 3.05
CA LEU A 251 33.47 18.18 2.52
C LEU A 251 34.11 18.95 1.37
N SER A 252 33.31 19.49 0.44
CA SER A 252 33.82 20.32 -0.67
C SER A 252 34.54 21.58 -0.16
N ARG A 253 34.05 22.19 0.92
CA ARG A 253 34.76 23.31 1.58
C ARG A 253 36.11 22.88 2.16
N LEU A 254 36.19 21.70 2.78
CA LEU A 254 37.47 21.18 3.28
C LEU A 254 38.47 20.88 2.15
N ASP A 255 37.97 20.43 1.00
CA ASP A 255 38.77 20.22 -0.21
C ASP A 255 39.32 21.55 -0.77
N GLU A 256 38.50 22.62 -0.76
CA GLU A 256 38.93 23.97 -1.13
C GLU A 256 39.98 24.52 -0.15
N ASP A 257 39.73 24.40 1.16
CA ASP A 257 40.69 24.79 2.21
C ASP A 257 42.02 24.04 2.03
N ARG A 258 41.98 22.76 1.63
CA ARG A 258 43.16 21.95 1.32
C ARG A 258 43.94 22.51 0.14
N ALA A 259 43.24 22.90 -0.91
CA ALA A 259 43.84 23.47 -2.11
C ALA A 259 44.50 24.83 -1.79
N GLN A 260 43.84 25.67 -0.99
CA GLN A 260 44.40 26.94 -0.51
C GLN A 260 45.63 26.72 0.38
N ALA A 261 45.62 25.69 1.24
CA ALA A 261 46.78 25.35 2.08
C ALA A 261 47.99 24.93 1.24
N ARG A 262 47.77 24.13 0.18
CA ARG A 262 48.81 23.76 -0.79
C ARG A 262 49.31 24.96 -1.59
N ALA A 263 48.46 25.95 -1.84
CA ALA A 263 48.83 27.21 -2.49
C ALA A 263 49.47 28.24 -1.54
N ASN A 264 49.67 27.91 -0.26
CA ASN A 264 50.15 28.81 0.80
C ASN A 264 49.28 30.07 1.00
N THR A 265 47.99 30.01 0.64
CA THR A 265 47.02 31.12 0.78
C THR A 265 45.96 30.87 1.85
N TYR A 266 46.04 29.76 2.57
CA TYR A 266 45.02 29.34 3.53
C TYR A 266 44.83 30.34 4.69
N GLN A 267 43.57 30.70 4.92
CA GLN A 267 43.13 31.46 6.08
C GLN A 267 41.89 30.81 6.69
N GLN A 268 41.86 30.72 8.02
CA GLN A 268 40.72 30.17 8.75
C GLN A 268 39.51 31.12 8.68
N ARG A 269 38.53 30.82 7.81
CA ARG A 269 37.31 31.63 7.56
C ARG A 269 36.04 31.13 8.26
N SER A 270 36.07 29.92 8.80
CA SER A 270 34.91 29.31 9.47
C SER A 270 35.28 28.73 10.83
N CYS A 271 34.29 28.58 11.70
CA CYS A 271 34.49 27.97 13.02
C CYS A 271 34.62 26.44 12.91
N PRO A 272 35.66 25.80 13.47
CA PRO A 272 35.82 24.34 13.41
C PRO A 272 34.75 23.55 14.18
N ILE A 273 34.06 24.18 15.14
CA ILE A 273 33.05 23.52 16.00
C ILE A 273 31.67 23.49 15.31
N CYS A 274 31.22 24.62 14.76
CA CYS A 274 29.90 24.73 14.12
C CYS A 274 29.94 24.73 12.59
N MET A 275 31.12 24.88 11.97
CA MET A 275 31.36 24.86 10.51
C MET A 275 30.64 25.95 9.73
N GLU A 276 30.29 27.03 10.41
CA GLU A 276 29.72 28.23 9.81
C GLU A 276 30.82 29.30 9.68
N ASP A 277 30.68 30.13 8.67
CA ASP A 277 31.63 31.19 8.34
C ASP A 277 31.55 32.32 9.38
N PHE A 278 32.67 33.00 9.63
CA PHE A 278 32.71 34.09 10.61
C PHE A 278 32.02 35.37 10.10
N ASP A 279 31.95 35.56 8.77
CA ASP A 279 31.46 36.79 8.10
C ASP A 279 30.00 36.71 7.63
N SER A 280 29.16 35.91 8.27
CA SER A 280 27.78 35.64 7.82
C SER A 280 26.81 36.83 8.04
N SER A 281 27.01 37.93 7.32
CA SER A 281 26.05 39.05 7.15
C SER A 281 25.64 39.31 5.69
N LYS A 282 26.05 38.46 4.73
CA LYS A 282 25.56 38.53 3.34
C LYS A 282 24.60 37.36 3.04
N PRO A 283 23.40 37.62 2.48
CA PRO A 283 22.51 36.56 2.05
C PRO A 283 23.16 35.75 0.93
N ALA A 284 23.02 34.43 1.01
CA ALA A 284 23.56 33.47 0.06
C ALA A 284 23.19 33.86 -1.39
N ASP A 285 24.20 34.12 -2.20
CA ASP A 285 24.07 34.32 -3.64
C ASP A 285 23.55 33.03 -4.29
N LYS A 286 22.32 33.09 -4.79
CA LYS A 286 21.79 32.13 -5.76
C LYS A 286 22.53 32.36 -7.08
N SER A 287 23.67 31.69 -7.27
CA SER A 287 24.22 31.52 -8.62
C SER A 287 23.37 30.49 -9.39
N THR A 288 22.22 30.95 -9.87
CA THR A 288 21.58 30.42 -11.09
C THR A 288 22.15 31.21 -12.26
N LYS A 289 22.88 30.52 -13.16
CA LYS A 289 23.11 31.01 -14.52
C LYS A 289 21.76 31.21 -15.21
N LYS A 290 21.49 32.42 -15.70
CA LYS A 290 20.61 32.67 -16.85
C LYS A 290 21.15 33.89 -17.61
N PRO A 291 20.87 34.02 -18.91
CA PRO A 291 20.37 35.33 -19.33
C PRO A 291 19.16 35.27 -20.26
N VAL A 292 18.64 36.48 -20.51
CA VAL A 292 17.71 36.93 -21.57
C VAL A 292 16.24 36.92 -21.11
N SER A 293 15.81 38.01 -20.45
CA SER A 293 15.14 39.27 -20.93
C SER A 293 13.62 39.06 -21.07
N THR A 294 12.74 39.95 -20.60
CA THR A 294 12.53 41.34 -21.05
C THR A 294 11.79 42.18 -19.99
N GLU A 295 11.94 43.50 -20.12
CA GLU A 295 11.54 44.66 -19.31
C GLU A 295 10.05 44.77 -18.92
N THR A 296 9.76 45.45 -17.79
CA THR A 296 9.25 46.85 -17.72
C THR A 296 8.72 47.17 -16.30
N THR A 297 9.26 48.25 -15.71
CA THR A 297 8.91 48.99 -14.45
C THR A 297 7.59 49.78 -14.59
N PRO A 298 7.11 50.62 -13.63
CA PRO A 298 7.43 50.84 -12.21
C PRO A 298 6.17 50.69 -11.30
N GLU A 299 6.15 50.78 -9.97
CA GLU A 299 6.32 52.01 -9.19
C GLU A 299 6.07 51.72 -7.68
N THR A 300 6.60 52.64 -6.85
CA THR A 300 6.15 53.07 -5.51
C THR A 300 6.65 52.39 -4.21
N THR A 301 7.18 53.30 -3.38
CA THR A 301 7.30 53.37 -1.91
C THR A 301 8.36 52.55 -1.15
N ALA A 302 9.43 53.28 -0.84
CA ALA A 302 10.47 52.98 0.13
C ALA A 302 9.94 52.78 1.56
N LYS A 303 10.43 51.72 2.21
CA LYS A 303 10.53 51.63 3.67
C LYS A 303 11.84 50.90 4.01
N ALA A 304 12.79 51.64 4.57
CA ALA A 304 14.01 51.07 5.12
C ALA A 304 13.70 50.18 6.33
N PRO A 305 14.34 49.00 6.47
CA PRO A 305 14.50 48.37 7.76
C PRO A 305 15.98 48.42 8.16
N SER A 306 16.27 49.27 9.16
CA SER A 306 17.41 49.10 10.05
C SER A 306 17.24 47.78 10.81
N ASN A 307 18.08 46.78 10.51
CA ASN A 307 18.41 45.67 11.41
C ASN A 307 19.63 44.95 10.83
N ALA A 308 20.82 45.50 11.09
CA ALA A 308 22.06 44.77 10.94
C ALA A 308 22.10 43.69 12.03
N GLU A 309 21.87 42.45 11.63
CA GLU A 309 21.98 41.25 12.48
C GLU A 309 23.40 41.16 13.07
N PRO A 310 23.56 40.79 14.35
CA PRO A 310 24.85 40.89 15.03
C PRO A 310 25.87 39.96 14.36
N THR A 311 26.99 40.54 13.91
CA THR A 311 28.17 39.79 13.50
C THR A 311 28.54 38.79 14.60
N ARG A 312 28.77 37.54 14.21
CA ARG A 312 28.99 36.47 15.17
C ARG A 312 30.35 36.68 15.84
N ALA A 313 30.34 37.05 17.12
CA ALA A 313 31.57 37.35 17.87
C ALA A 313 32.59 36.20 17.76
N VAL A 314 33.79 36.51 17.27
CA VAL A 314 34.90 35.57 17.09
C VAL A 314 35.89 35.69 18.26
N ARG A 315 36.41 34.56 18.74
CA ARG A 315 37.45 34.48 19.75
C ARG A 315 38.67 33.73 19.21
N THR A 316 39.84 34.36 19.28
CA THR A 316 41.13 33.75 18.93
C THR A 316 41.83 33.31 20.21
N LEU A 317 42.29 32.07 20.26
CA LEU A 317 43.04 31.52 21.40
C LEU A 317 44.54 31.82 21.28
N ARG A 318 45.31 31.62 22.36
CA ARG A 318 46.79 31.84 22.38
C ARG A 318 47.53 30.99 21.35
N CYS A 319 47.04 29.77 21.11
CA CYS A 319 47.52 28.87 20.05
C CYS A 319 47.20 29.35 18.62
N GLY A 320 46.49 30.47 18.46
CA GLY A 320 46.13 31.08 17.17
C GLY A 320 44.84 30.56 16.53
N HIS A 321 44.19 29.53 17.08
CA HIS A 321 42.94 28.99 16.54
C HIS A 321 41.74 29.91 16.82
N LYS A 322 40.89 30.15 15.81
CA LYS A 322 39.70 31.00 15.89
C LYS A 322 38.42 30.17 16.07
N PHE A 323 37.48 30.66 16.89
CA PHE A 323 36.18 30.03 17.12
C PHE A 323 35.07 31.07 17.32
N CYS A 324 33.81 30.70 17.14
CA CYS A 324 32.70 31.52 17.63
C CYS A 324 32.74 31.56 19.16
N LYS A 325 32.51 32.73 19.74
CA LYS A 325 32.54 32.96 21.20
C LYS A 325 31.63 31.95 21.94
N SER A 326 30.40 31.78 21.48
CA SER A 326 29.45 30.81 22.06
C SER A 326 29.90 29.36 21.94
N CYS A 327 30.55 28.99 20.83
CA CYS A 327 30.99 27.60 20.59
C CYS A 327 32.14 27.22 21.53
N ILE A 328 33.12 28.10 21.72
CA ILE A 328 34.25 27.81 22.60
C ILE A 328 33.86 27.88 24.09
N GLU A 329 32.97 28.79 24.47
CA GLU A 329 32.43 28.86 25.83
C GLU A 329 31.63 27.59 26.18
N SER A 330 30.79 27.12 25.25
CA SER A 330 30.08 25.84 25.40
C SER A 330 31.04 24.65 25.48
N TRP A 331 32.13 24.64 24.69
CA TRP A 331 33.13 23.58 24.73
C TRP A 331 33.81 23.47 26.10
N VAL A 332 34.27 24.61 26.63
CA VAL A 332 34.98 24.70 27.91
C VAL A 332 34.09 24.29 29.09
N THR A 333 32.83 24.73 29.08
CA THR A 333 31.85 24.39 30.11
C THR A 333 31.42 22.92 30.04
N SER A 334 31.32 22.34 28.85
CA SER A 334 30.84 20.95 28.67
C SER A 334 31.93 19.89 28.83
N SER A 335 33.17 20.18 28.45
CA SER A 335 34.22 19.15 28.32
C SER A 335 35.06 18.96 29.59
N SER A 336 34.90 19.79 30.63
CA SER A 336 35.73 19.88 31.85
C SER A 336 37.24 20.15 31.62
N LYS A 337 37.69 20.12 30.36
CA LYS A 337 39.07 20.39 29.93
C LYS A 337 39.15 21.81 29.40
N MET A 338 40.07 22.59 29.98
CA MET A 338 40.40 23.95 29.57
C MET A 338 41.48 23.88 28.47
N ASP A 339 41.21 23.16 27.37
CA ASP A 339 42.14 22.97 26.26
C ASP A 339 41.56 23.44 24.92
N CYS A 340 42.45 23.76 23.98
CA CYS A 340 42.06 24.06 22.60
C CYS A 340 41.49 22.81 21.92
N PRO A 341 40.29 22.86 21.29
CA PRO A 341 39.71 21.69 20.61
C PRO A 341 40.58 21.12 19.47
N VAL A 342 41.39 21.97 18.83
CA VAL A 342 42.18 21.60 17.65
C VAL A 342 43.57 21.06 18.04
N CYS A 343 44.36 21.83 18.80
CA CYS A 343 45.73 21.46 19.15
C CYS A 343 45.93 20.93 20.58
N ARG A 344 44.90 20.98 21.43
CA ARG A 344 44.93 20.56 22.85
C ARG A 344 45.84 21.38 23.77
N GLU A 345 46.28 22.55 23.35
CA GLU A 345 47.05 23.47 24.21
C GLU A 345 46.15 24.03 25.33
N PRO A 346 46.62 24.07 26.60
CA PRO A 346 45.85 24.57 27.73
C PRO A 346 45.54 26.07 27.60
N LEU A 347 44.29 26.45 27.90
CA LEU A 347 43.80 27.83 27.85
C LEU A 347 44.30 28.68 29.03
N ASN A 348 44.56 28.05 30.17
CA ASN A 348 45.15 28.66 31.35
C ASN A 348 46.65 28.35 31.35
N GLY A 349 47.48 29.32 30.95
CA GLY A 349 48.92 29.18 31.08
C GLY A 349 49.30 29.08 32.56
N ARG A 350 49.77 27.92 33.01
CA ARG A 350 50.67 27.86 34.17
C ARG A 350 52.09 28.06 33.63
N PRO A 351 52.89 29.01 34.15
CA PRO A 351 54.26 29.16 33.70
C PRO A 351 55.07 28.02 34.33
N ASP A 352 55.13 26.88 33.66
CA ASP A 352 56.04 25.82 34.08
C ASP A 352 57.44 26.18 33.60
N SER A 353 58.22 26.67 34.56
CA SER A 353 59.67 26.72 34.52
C SER A 353 60.17 25.28 34.49
N ASN A 354 60.45 24.76 33.29
CA ASN A 354 61.67 24.01 32.98
C ASN A 354 61.65 23.45 31.55
N ASN A 355 62.75 23.71 30.86
CA ASN A 355 63.21 23.13 29.59
C ASN A 355 62.61 23.64 28.26
N SER A 356 63.23 24.73 27.80
CA SER A 356 63.98 24.83 26.53
C SER A 356 63.37 24.21 25.27
N GLY A 357 62.88 25.08 24.38
CA GLY A 357 62.71 24.76 22.96
C GLY A 357 61.72 25.67 22.24
N SER A 358 62.25 26.69 21.58
CA SER A 358 61.61 27.52 20.54
C SER A 358 60.81 28.74 21.00
N ALA A 359 61.51 29.88 20.93
CA ALA A 359 60.96 31.22 20.92
C ALA A 359 59.86 31.39 19.85
N GLY A 360 58.74 32.00 20.25
CA GLY A 360 57.84 32.65 19.29
C GLY A 360 58.44 33.99 18.85
N PRO A 361 58.24 34.44 17.60
CA PRO A 361 58.65 35.78 17.20
C PRO A 361 57.69 36.80 17.81
N SER A 362 58.25 37.77 18.52
CA SER A 362 57.62 39.03 18.88
C SER A 362 57.26 39.83 17.63
N GLU A 363 56.08 40.43 17.64
CA GLU A 363 55.65 41.42 16.66
C GLU A 363 56.60 42.63 16.67
N SER A 364 57.38 42.79 15.60
CA SER A 364 57.83 44.11 15.15
C SER A 364 58.10 44.11 13.66
N SER A 365 57.51 45.11 13.00
CA SER A 365 57.87 45.69 11.70
C SER A 365 57.77 44.83 10.44
N GLU A 366 56.94 45.31 9.52
CA GLU A 366 56.93 45.00 8.10
C GLU A 366 58.34 44.94 7.52
N SER A 367 58.74 43.76 7.03
CA SER A 367 59.70 43.63 5.94
C SER A 367 59.53 42.26 5.25
N SER A 368 59.48 42.32 3.93
CA SER A 368 59.38 41.20 2.99
C SER A 368 60.51 40.18 3.15
N SER A 369 60.18 38.93 3.48
CA SER A 369 60.96 37.74 3.06
C SER A 369 60.15 36.46 3.31
N GLY A 370 60.28 35.50 2.40
CA GLY A 370 59.33 34.40 2.16
C GLY A 370 59.02 33.51 3.37
N ALA A 371 57.75 33.16 3.51
CA ALA A 371 57.29 32.17 4.47
C ALA A 371 57.98 30.82 4.25
N GLU A 372 58.57 30.27 5.32
CA GLU A 372 59.07 28.88 5.38
C GLU A 372 58.05 27.89 4.75
N PRO A 373 58.47 27.02 3.81
CA PRO A 373 57.58 26.05 3.18
C PRO A 373 56.88 25.17 4.23
N GLY A 374 55.54 25.20 4.27
CA GLY A 374 54.74 24.27 5.06
C GLY A 374 54.17 24.79 6.38
N VAL A 375 54.36 26.06 6.76
CA VAL A 375 53.66 26.65 7.93
C VAL A 375 52.13 26.61 7.75
N TYR A 376 51.63 26.98 6.57
CA TYR A 376 50.20 26.92 6.21
C TYR A 376 49.67 25.48 6.22
N GLN A 377 50.48 24.54 5.73
CA GLN A 377 50.15 23.13 5.70
C GLN A 377 50.00 22.54 7.10
N ARG A 378 50.95 22.83 8.01
CA ARG A 378 50.88 22.36 9.42
C ARG A 378 49.66 22.91 10.16
N ARG A 379 49.32 24.19 9.97
CA ARG A 379 48.12 24.80 10.55
C ARG A 379 46.85 24.11 10.05
N TYR A 380 46.74 23.93 8.74
CA TYR A 380 45.61 23.22 8.12
C TYR A 380 45.50 21.75 8.58
N ASP A 381 46.59 20.99 8.63
CA ASP A 381 46.56 19.56 8.98
C ASP A 381 46.06 19.31 10.42
N SER A 382 46.39 20.21 11.36
CA SER A 382 45.91 20.15 12.74
C SER A 382 44.39 20.38 12.82
N GLU A 383 43.88 21.29 11.99
CA GLU A 383 42.47 21.66 11.94
C GLU A 383 41.62 20.63 11.18
N LEU A 384 42.14 20.07 10.09
CA LEU A 384 41.46 19.10 9.25
C LEU A 384 41.00 17.88 10.05
N ASN A 385 41.87 17.33 10.90
CA ASN A 385 41.53 16.16 11.72
C ASN A 385 40.34 16.44 12.65
N PHE A 386 40.31 17.62 13.28
CA PHE A 386 39.23 18.03 14.15
C PHE A 386 37.93 18.22 13.36
N ARG A 387 38.00 18.89 12.21
CA ARG A 387 36.83 19.14 11.34
C ARG A 387 36.22 17.85 10.81
N LEU A 388 37.02 16.90 10.36
CA LEU A 388 36.54 15.59 9.91
C LEU A 388 35.87 14.79 11.04
N ALA A 389 36.45 14.82 12.25
CA ALA A 389 35.85 14.18 13.42
C ALA A 389 34.51 14.84 13.79
N ARG A 390 34.43 16.17 13.72
CA ARG A 390 33.21 16.92 13.97
C ARG A 390 32.15 16.67 12.88
N LEU A 391 32.55 16.54 11.63
CA LEU A 391 31.63 16.22 10.53
C LEU A 391 31.03 14.83 10.71
N ARG A 392 31.82 13.84 11.15
CA ARG A 392 31.31 12.53 11.54
C ARG A 392 30.30 12.62 12.67
N TYR A 393 30.55 13.46 13.67
CA TYR A 393 29.61 13.67 14.77
C TYR A 393 28.28 14.25 14.28
N MET A 394 28.32 15.21 13.33
CA MET A 394 27.13 15.85 12.76
C MET A 394 26.38 14.97 11.74
N TYR A 395 27.11 14.17 10.95
CA TYR A 395 26.60 13.37 9.84
C TYR A 395 27.05 11.89 9.95
N PRO A 396 26.75 11.19 11.05
CA PRO A 396 27.28 9.85 11.31
C PRO A 396 26.82 8.78 10.32
N ARG A 397 25.72 9.03 9.59
CA ARG A 397 25.21 8.14 8.53
C ARG A 397 26.03 8.21 7.23
N PHE A 398 26.63 9.36 6.94
CA PHE A 398 27.33 9.59 5.67
C PHE A 398 28.84 9.57 5.83
N ILE A 399 29.35 9.82 7.04
CA ILE A 399 30.79 9.71 7.34
C ILE A 399 30.99 8.53 8.29
N THR A 400 31.30 7.38 7.71
CA THR A 400 31.56 6.13 8.44
C THR A 400 32.92 6.17 9.15
N PRO A 401 33.16 5.31 10.16
CA PRO A 401 34.47 5.23 10.81
C PRO A 401 35.58 4.86 9.83
N THR A 402 35.27 4.02 8.84
CA THR A 402 36.21 3.57 7.81
C THR A 402 36.63 4.72 6.90
N LEU A 403 35.66 5.51 6.41
CA LEU A 403 35.92 6.75 5.66
C LEU A 403 36.83 7.68 6.45
N LEU A 404 36.47 7.96 7.71
CA LEU A 404 37.26 8.85 8.57
C LEU A 404 38.68 8.33 8.80
N SER A 405 38.87 7.03 9.06
CA SER A 405 40.20 6.46 9.26
C SER A 405 41.08 6.56 8.02
N ARG A 406 40.48 6.39 6.83
CA ARG A 406 41.18 6.53 5.55
C ARG A 406 41.56 7.97 5.27
N TRP A 407 40.63 8.91 5.46
CA TRP A 407 40.87 10.34 5.23
C TRP A 407 41.91 10.95 6.18
N ARG A 408 42.03 10.42 7.39
CA ARG A 408 43.05 10.83 8.36
C ARG A 408 44.43 10.25 8.09
N ASN A 409 44.58 9.34 7.12
CA ASN A 409 45.88 8.83 6.74
C ASN A 409 46.66 9.90 5.96
N ASN A 410 47.92 10.15 6.38
CA ASN A 410 48.80 11.13 5.74
C ASN A 410 49.06 10.85 4.25
N SER A 411 48.80 9.63 3.75
CA SER A 411 48.92 9.28 2.33
C SER A 411 47.69 9.62 1.48
N TYR A 412 46.53 9.92 2.07
CA TYR A 412 45.33 10.25 1.32
C TYR A 412 45.48 11.61 0.63
N ARG A 413 45.26 11.70 -0.69
CA ARG A 413 45.51 12.91 -1.50
C ARG A 413 44.30 13.39 -2.29
N ASP A 414 43.32 12.52 -2.50
CA ASP A 414 42.11 12.79 -3.27
C ASP A 414 41.16 13.75 -2.54
N ALA A 415 40.17 14.26 -3.28
CA ALA A 415 39.10 15.06 -2.71
C ALA A 415 38.18 14.19 -1.82
N PHE A 416 37.73 14.72 -0.70
CA PHE A 416 36.82 14.04 0.21
C PHE A 416 35.40 13.96 -0.37
N ALA A 417 34.96 15.03 -1.04
CA ALA A 417 33.62 15.10 -1.65
C ALA A 417 33.46 14.14 -2.85
N ASP A 418 34.56 13.80 -3.53
CA ASP A 418 34.58 12.91 -4.71
C ASP A 418 34.95 11.46 -4.36
N ASP A 419 35.09 11.16 -3.07
CA ASP A 419 35.43 9.82 -2.61
C ASP A 419 34.32 8.81 -3.00
N VAL A 420 34.69 7.79 -3.77
CA VAL A 420 33.76 6.78 -4.30
C VAL A 420 32.93 6.11 -3.20
N ALA A 421 33.53 5.82 -2.04
CA ALA A 421 32.80 5.17 -0.94
C ALA A 421 31.85 6.13 -0.22
N PHE A 422 32.11 7.45 -0.25
CA PHE A 422 31.17 8.46 0.21
C PHE A 422 30.03 8.68 -0.78
N LEU A 423 30.35 8.81 -2.08
CA LEU A 423 29.37 8.95 -3.16
C LEU A 423 28.40 7.76 -3.24
N ALA A 424 28.87 6.55 -2.93
CA ALA A 424 28.03 5.36 -2.83
C ALA A 424 26.97 5.45 -1.72
N LEU A 425 27.14 6.33 -0.73
CA LEU A 425 26.18 6.58 0.35
C LEU A 425 25.12 7.63 0.00
N ASP A 426 25.13 8.19 -1.23
CA ASP A 426 24.08 9.09 -1.70
C ASP A 426 22.70 8.39 -1.62
N PRO A 427 21.71 8.96 -0.90
CA PRO A 427 20.37 8.40 -0.82
C PRO A 427 19.71 8.13 -2.18
N VAL A 428 20.07 8.87 -3.24
CA VAL A 428 19.57 8.64 -4.61
C VAL A 428 20.20 7.39 -5.22
N VAL A 429 21.51 7.17 -4.99
CA VAL A 429 22.23 5.97 -5.46
C VAL A 429 21.70 4.74 -4.75
N LEU A 430 21.56 4.79 -3.42
CA LEU A 430 20.98 3.71 -2.61
C LEU A 430 19.53 3.38 -3.03
N ALA A 431 18.71 4.40 -3.31
CA ALA A 431 17.34 4.19 -3.78
C ALA A 431 17.25 3.60 -5.21
N ARG A 432 18.26 3.78 -6.06
CA ARG A 432 18.33 3.10 -7.38
C ARG A 432 18.77 1.65 -7.20
N ALA A 433 19.79 1.39 -6.38
CA ALA A 433 20.29 0.05 -6.11
C ALA A 433 19.20 -0.88 -5.51
N ASN A 434 18.38 -0.36 -4.60
CA ASN A 434 17.26 -1.13 -4.03
C ASN A 434 16.19 -1.48 -5.06
N ARG A 435 15.90 -0.58 -6.03
CA ARG A 435 14.90 -0.84 -7.08
C ARG A 435 15.37 -1.88 -8.10
N SER A 436 16.66 -1.92 -8.41
CA SER A 436 17.23 -2.96 -9.28
C SER A 436 17.30 -4.34 -8.62
N GLY A 437 17.16 -4.43 -7.30
CA GLY A 437 17.10 -5.70 -6.57
C GLY A 437 15.72 -6.38 -6.57
N GLU A 438 14.65 -5.66 -6.94
CA GLU A 438 13.27 -6.17 -6.93
C GLU A 438 12.77 -6.67 -8.30
N GLU A 439 13.47 -6.37 -9.40
CA GLU A 439 13.15 -6.90 -10.75
C GLU A 439 13.88 -8.23 -11.02
N GLY A 440 13.60 -9.23 -10.19
CA GLY A 440 13.84 -10.63 -10.50
C GLY A 440 12.67 -11.23 -11.30
N SER A 441 12.80 -11.24 -12.63
CA SER A 441 11.96 -11.95 -13.62
C SER A 441 10.52 -11.45 -13.85
N SER A 442 10.31 -10.73 -14.96
CA SER A 442 9.13 -10.93 -15.84
C SER A 442 9.25 -10.08 -17.12
N ARG A 443 9.28 -10.78 -18.27
CA ARG A 443 9.17 -10.20 -19.62
C ARG A 443 7.81 -9.51 -19.75
N ARG A 444 7.77 -8.25 -20.20
CA ARG A 444 6.53 -7.51 -20.50
C ARG A 444 6.04 -7.87 -21.90
N SER A 445 4.77 -8.30 -22.02
CA SER A 445 4.04 -8.40 -23.29
C SER A 445 2.64 -7.78 -23.10
N PHE A 446 2.25 -6.88 -24.00
CA PHE A 446 0.93 -6.22 -24.06
C PHE A 446 0.00 -6.97 -25.02
N GLY A 447 -1.32 -6.90 -24.81
CA GLY A 447 -2.31 -7.00 -25.90
C GLY A 447 -3.72 -7.50 -25.55
N GLY A 448 -4.75 -6.74 -25.96
CA GLY A 448 -5.98 -7.29 -26.57
C GLY A 448 -7.34 -7.10 -25.84
N GLY A 449 -8.25 -6.29 -26.39
CA GLY A 449 -9.72 -6.29 -26.12
C GLY A 449 -10.43 -7.47 -26.83
N SER A 450 -11.77 -7.69 -26.87
CA SER A 450 -12.97 -6.84 -26.73
C SER A 450 -14.30 -7.67 -26.77
N SER A 451 -15.39 -7.16 -26.16
CA SER A 451 -16.85 -7.04 -26.55
C SER A 451 -17.79 -8.16 -27.14
N ARG A 452 -19.04 -8.24 -26.56
CA ARG A 452 -20.42 -8.68 -27.03
C ARG A 452 -20.94 -10.11 -26.67
N GLY A 453 -22.24 -10.43 -26.37
CA GLY A 453 -23.54 -9.74 -26.11
C GLY A 453 -24.82 -10.61 -26.40
N GLY A 454 -25.79 -10.75 -25.46
CA GLY A 454 -27.17 -11.33 -25.64
C GLY A 454 -27.82 -11.95 -24.37
N GLY A 455 -29.11 -11.71 -24.07
CA GLY A 455 -29.69 -11.66 -22.69
C GLY A 455 -30.41 -12.88 -22.09
N GLY A 456 -30.75 -12.75 -20.81
CA GLY A 456 -30.84 -13.79 -19.79
C GLY A 456 -29.83 -13.48 -18.69
N GLY A 457 -30.15 -13.83 -17.45
CA GLY A 457 -29.32 -13.48 -16.32
C GLY A 457 -29.04 -14.69 -15.48
N GLY A 458 -27.79 -15.12 -15.44
CA GLY A 458 -27.31 -16.05 -14.42
C GLY A 458 -26.21 -15.44 -13.57
N GLY A 459 -25.72 -16.22 -12.62
CA GLY A 459 -24.55 -15.84 -11.84
C GLY A 459 -23.94 -17.04 -11.17
N SER A 460 -22.61 -17.03 -11.09
CA SER A 460 -21.91 -17.83 -10.10
C SER A 460 -21.85 -17.13 -8.75
N TRP A 461 -21.73 -17.90 -7.68
CA TRP A 461 -21.58 -17.35 -6.33
C TRP A 461 -20.30 -17.81 -5.64
#